data_AF-A0A944IF35-F1
#
_entry.id   AF-A0A944IF35-F1
#
_cell.length_a   1.000
_cell.length_b   1.000
_cell.length_c   1.000
_cell.angle_alpha   90.00
_cell.angle_beta   90.00
_cell.angle_gamma   90.00
#
_symmetry.space_group_name_H-M   'P 1'
#
loop_
_entity.id
_entity.type
_entity.pdbx_description
1 polymer ?
#
loop_
_entity_poly.entity_id
_entity_poly.type
_entity_poly.pdbx_seq_one_letter_code
_entity_poly.pdbx_strand_id
1 'polypeptide(L)'
;MTAPAVTATPTPRTLPLVEISGTPRDRGRQYGEAVRPQLRAALAYYEEAFGHAAGLTWAQVTARAARWQRPVDAYAPDLLEEMRGTADGAGVDLLDVLALNARGEVLYDKSFAAMETEGEADGKTEGETDAPDGCTSFAAFGPASGDGHVWAGQNWDWRAAVADTVVMLRIVQPPAPTLIMQVEAGQVGRQGANSAGLALNANGLGGRFSSAIGLPQTVVRRRVLDQSVVTDALDVLCRTRAHIASNALLTCREGFAIDLETTPAGHGWLYPTDGLLVHGNHYQAGVPAALAADYRPLSPDSLVRVPRAEQGLRALRESTGPDESRKLIKQAMSDHLGHPESLCTHPDARRPAVRHWQTLVSSCVDLTTGDYHITAGTPCDRDYQHLPWNLYDGPYGDAATAGCPA
;
A
#
# COMPACT_ATOMS: atom_id res chain seq x y z
N MET A 1 19.25 -5.31 -44.62
CA MET A 1 18.51 -4.22 -43.95
C MET A 1 17.22 -4.82 -43.44
N THR A 2 17.21 -5.27 -42.19
CA THR A 2 16.03 -5.79 -41.51
C THR A 2 15.23 -4.60 -40.96
N ALA A 3 13.96 -4.51 -41.34
CA ALA A 3 13.05 -3.48 -40.85
C ALA A 3 12.94 -3.55 -39.31
N PRO A 4 12.83 -2.40 -38.61
CA PRO A 4 12.61 -2.40 -37.18
C PRO A 4 11.25 -3.03 -36.88
N ALA A 5 11.22 -3.95 -35.93
CA ALA A 5 9.99 -4.52 -35.41
C ALA A 5 9.14 -3.38 -34.83
N VAL A 6 7.97 -3.18 -35.42
CA VAL A 6 6.94 -2.31 -34.85
C VAL A 6 6.51 -2.96 -33.54
N THR A 7 7.03 -2.45 -32.42
CA THR A 7 6.53 -2.78 -31.10
C THR A 7 5.09 -2.31 -31.05
N ALA A 8 4.15 -3.25 -31.12
CA ALA A 8 2.75 -2.98 -30.89
C ALA A 8 2.62 -2.25 -29.55
N THR A 9 2.02 -1.06 -29.56
CA THR A 9 1.71 -0.32 -28.34
C THR A 9 0.85 -1.23 -27.47
N PRO A 10 1.30 -1.63 -26.28
CA PRO A 10 0.50 -2.51 -25.42
C PRO A 10 -0.84 -1.84 -25.13
N THR A 11 -1.93 -2.59 -25.26
CA THR A 11 -3.28 -2.12 -24.96
C THR A 11 -3.31 -1.48 -23.56
N PRO A 12 -3.94 -0.31 -23.36
CA PRO A 12 -3.98 0.34 -22.05
C PRO A 12 -4.57 -0.63 -21.03
N ARG A 13 -3.76 -1.02 -20.04
CA ARG A 13 -4.27 -1.77 -18.89
C ARG A 13 -4.98 -0.78 -17.99
N THR A 14 -6.23 -1.09 -17.64
CA THR A 14 -7.04 -0.32 -16.69
C THR A 14 -7.27 -1.17 -15.44
N LEU A 15 -7.29 -0.55 -14.27
CA LEU A 15 -7.71 -1.25 -13.05
C LEU A 15 -9.25 -1.29 -13.00
N PRO A 16 -9.86 -2.39 -12.52
CA PRO A 16 -11.28 -2.39 -12.20
C PRO A 16 -11.60 -1.30 -11.17
N LEU A 17 -12.68 -0.57 -11.43
CA LEU A 17 -13.20 0.47 -10.56
C LEU A 17 -14.43 -0.08 -9.85
N VAL A 18 -14.41 -0.12 -8.52
CA VAL A 18 -15.52 -0.61 -7.71
C VAL A 18 -15.95 0.49 -6.76
N GLU A 19 -17.25 0.73 -6.69
CA GLU A 19 -17.86 1.64 -5.72
C GLU A 19 -18.78 0.86 -4.79
N ILE A 20 -18.63 1.07 -3.49
CA ILE A 20 -19.44 0.41 -2.46
C ILE A 20 -19.99 1.41 -1.46
N SER A 21 -21.18 1.12 -0.92
CA SER A 21 -21.83 1.96 0.08
C SER A 21 -22.76 1.18 1.01
N GLY A 22 -23.20 1.81 2.11
CA GLY A 22 -24.14 1.21 3.06
C GLY A 22 -23.47 0.71 4.35
N THR A 23 -24.11 -0.25 5.02
CA THR A 23 -23.57 -0.85 6.25
C THR A 23 -22.27 -1.62 5.95
N PRO A 24 -21.43 -1.92 6.96
CA PRO A 24 -20.19 -2.67 6.71
C PRO A 24 -20.45 -4.01 6.00
N ARG A 25 -21.48 -4.73 6.40
CA ARG A 25 -21.87 -6.01 5.77
C ARG A 25 -22.31 -5.82 4.31
N ASP A 26 -23.10 -4.78 4.01
CA ASP A 26 -23.56 -4.48 2.65
C ASP A 26 -22.39 -4.08 1.74
N ARG A 27 -21.51 -3.21 2.23
CA ARG A 27 -20.28 -2.80 1.54
C ARG A 27 -19.41 -3.99 1.20
N GLY A 28 -19.18 -4.85 2.20
CA GLY A 28 -18.44 -6.09 2.01
C GLY A 28 -19.07 -6.95 0.92
N ARG A 29 -20.39 -7.16 0.98
CA ARG A 29 -21.10 -8.00 -0.01
C ARG A 29 -20.98 -7.44 -1.42
N GLN A 30 -21.22 -6.15 -1.60
CA GLN A 30 -21.06 -5.47 -2.89
C GLN A 30 -19.62 -5.62 -3.42
N TYR A 31 -18.64 -5.43 -2.54
CA TYR A 31 -17.22 -5.56 -2.90
C TYR A 31 -16.91 -6.99 -3.35
N GLY A 32 -17.24 -7.98 -2.53
CA GLY A 32 -16.99 -9.40 -2.83
C GLY A 32 -17.68 -9.88 -4.11
N GLU A 33 -18.91 -9.42 -4.37
CA GLU A 33 -19.62 -9.73 -5.62
C GLU A 33 -18.90 -9.11 -6.83
N ALA A 34 -18.45 -7.85 -6.73
CA ALA A 34 -17.78 -7.13 -7.81
C ALA A 34 -16.37 -7.66 -8.13
N VAL A 35 -15.61 -8.10 -7.11
CA VAL A 35 -14.21 -8.56 -7.29
C VAL A 35 -14.04 -10.06 -7.21
N ARG A 36 -15.12 -10.84 -7.26
CA ARG A 36 -15.09 -12.31 -7.17
C ARG A 36 -13.99 -12.98 -8.02
N PRO A 37 -13.83 -12.68 -9.32
CA PRO A 37 -12.78 -13.33 -10.11
C PRO A 37 -11.37 -12.91 -9.68
N GLN A 38 -11.15 -11.64 -9.36
CA GLN A 38 -9.86 -11.11 -8.89
C GLN A 38 -9.47 -11.70 -7.53
N LEU A 39 -10.42 -11.80 -6.61
CA LEU A 39 -10.21 -12.39 -5.29
C LEU A 39 -9.84 -13.86 -5.40
N ARG A 40 -10.54 -14.64 -6.23
CA ARG A 40 -10.20 -16.05 -6.47
C ARG A 40 -8.82 -16.22 -7.09
N ALA A 41 -8.45 -15.33 -8.03
CA ALA A 41 -7.10 -15.32 -8.60
C ALA A 41 -6.02 -15.00 -7.54
N ALA A 42 -6.29 -14.04 -6.64
CA ALA A 42 -5.41 -13.74 -5.52
C ALA A 42 -5.23 -14.94 -4.59
N LEU A 43 -6.33 -15.60 -4.19
CA LEU A 43 -6.27 -16.81 -3.36
C LEU A 43 -5.44 -17.93 -4.01
N ALA A 44 -5.67 -18.20 -5.29
CA ALA A 44 -4.91 -19.23 -6.02
C ALA A 44 -3.41 -18.90 -6.08
N TYR A 45 -3.06 -17.64 -6.33
CA TYR A 45 -1.67 -17.19 -6.30
C TYR A 45 -1.04 -17.39 -4.92
N TYR A 46 -1.72 -16.97 -3.85
CA TYR A 46 -1.16 -17.05 -2.51
C TYR A 46 -1.06 -18.48 -2.01
N GLU A 47 -1.99 -19.37 -2.36
CA GLU A 47 -1.86 -20.79 -2.09
C GLU A 47 -0.57 -21.36 -2.70
N GLU A 48 -0.28 -21.05 -3.98
CA GLU A 48 0.97 -21.46 -4.63
C GLU A 48 2.20 -20.82 -3.96
N ALA A 49 2.15 -19.52 -3.71
CA ALA A 49 3.28 -18.77 -3.15
C ALA A 49 3.64 -19.24 -1.74
N PHE A 50 2.66 -19.42 -0.85
CA PHE A 50 2.88 -19.94 0.50
C PHE A 50 3.34 -21.42 0.48
N GLY A 51 2.82 -22.21 -0.45
CA GLY A 51 3.28 -23.57 -0.68
C GLY A 51 4.76 -23.61 -1.08
N HIS A 52 5.18 -22.75 -2.00
CA HIS A 52 6.57 -22.68 -2.46
C HIS A 52 7.53 -22.09 -1.41
N ALA A 53 7.14 -21.03 -0.72
CA ALA A 53 8.01 -20.30 0.21
C ALA A 53 8.15 -20.98 1.58
N ALA A 54 7.06 -21.57 2.10
CA ALA A 54 6.98 -22.07 3.46
C ALA A 54 6.43 -23.50 3.58
N GLY A 55 6.13 -24.18 2.46
CA GLY A 55 5.57 -25.53 2.47
C GLY A 55 4.16 -25.62 3.05
N LEU A 56 3.44 -24.50 3.09
CA LEU A 56 2.14 -24.41 3.74
C LEU A 56 1.01 -24.69 2.77
N THR A 57 0.06 -25.51 3.20
CA THR A 57 -1.25 -25.60 2.57
C THR A 57 -2.08 -24.36 2.88
N TRP A 58 -3.03 -24.03 2.01
CA TRP A 58 -3.95 -22.91 2.27
C TRP A 58 -4.74 -23.07 3.57
N ALA A 59 -5.13 -24.30 3.93
CA ALA A 59 -5.79 -24.58 5.21
C ALA A 59 -4.91 -24.24 6.43
N GLN A 60 -3.60 -24.45 6.36
CA GLN A 60 -2.68 -24.03 7.42
C GLN A 60 -2.54 -22.50 7.46
N VAL A 61 -2.55 -21.83 6.31
CA VAL A 61 -2.53 -20.36 6.22
C VAL A 61 -3.77 -19.76 6.88
N THR A 62 -4.96 -20.26 6.56
CA THR A 62 -6.23 -19.76 7.14
C THR A 62 -6.36 -20.10 8.63
N ALA A 63 -5.90 -21.28 9.07
CA ALA A 63 -5.83 -21.63 10.48
C ALA A 63 -4.93 -20.67 11.27
N ARG A 64 -3.82 -20.23 10.66
CA ARG A 64 -2.94 -19.21 11.24
C ARG A 64 -3.59 -17.83 11.23
N ALA A 65 -4.29 -17.48 10.16
CA ALA A 65 -5.00 -16.22 10.04
C ALA A 65 -6.08 -16.02 11.12
N ALA A 66 -6.70 -17.12 11.58
CA ALA A 66 -7.73 -17.09 12.63
C ALA A 66 -7.30 -16.37 13.93
N ARG A 67 -5.99 -16.31 14.23
CA ARG A 67 -5.47 -15.63 15.41
C ARG A 67 -5.71 -14.11 15.42
N TRP A 68 -5.89 -13.50 14.24
CA TRP A 68 -6.23 -12.07 14.13
C TRP A 68 -7.71 -11.79 14.24
N GLN A 69 -8.58 -12.80 14.15
CA GLN A 69 -10.02 -12.57 14.21
C GLN A 69 -10.43 -11.86 15.49
N ARG A 70 -9.97 -12.33 16.65
CA ARG A 70 -10.31 -11.73 17.96
C ARG A 70 -9.71 -10.32 18.14
N PRO A 71 -8.41 -10.06 17.87
CA PRO A 71 -7.88 -8.71 17.89
C PRO A 71 -8.59 -7.74 16.96
N VAL A 72 -8.93 -8.17 15.74
CA VAL A 72 -9.65 -7.34 14.76
C VAL A 72 -11.08 -7.08 15.23
N ASP A 73 -11.80 -8.09 15.72
CA ASP A 73 -13.15 -7.92 16.27
C ASP A 73 -13.19 -6.94 17.45
N ALA A 74 -12.18 -7.01 18.33
CA ALA A 74 -12.11 -6.14 19.51
C ALA A 74 -11.81 -4.67 19.15
N TYR A 75 -11.09 -4.41 18.06
CA TYR A 75 -10.65 -3.07 17.67
C TYR A 75 -11.49 -2.46 16.54
N ALA A 76 -11.89 -3.27 15.58
CA ALA A 76 -12.61 -2.89 14.37
C ALA A 76 -13.67 -3.93 13.97
N PRO A 77 -14.72 -4.11 14.80
CA PRO A 77 -15.76 -5.11 14.54
C PRO A 77 -16.51 -4.86 13.22
N ASP A 78 -16.72 -3.60 12.85
CA ASP A 78 -17.29 -3.19 11.57
C ASP A 78 -16.42 -3.64 10.37
N LEU A 79 -15.09 -3.55 10.47
CA LEU A 79 -14.21 -4.05 9.40
C LEU A 79 -14.23 -5.57 9.32
N LEU A 80 -14.40 -6.28 10.45
CA LEU A 80 -14.62 -7.73 10.41
C LEU A 80 -15.96 -8.08 9.74
N GLU A 81 -17.02 -7.33 10.01
CA GLU A 81 -18.31 -7.50 9.32
C GLU A 81 -18.21 -7.19 7.81
N GLU A 82 -17.41 -6.21 7.41
CA GLU A 82 -17.09 -5.93 6.01
C GLU A 82 -16.29 -7.07 5.35
N MET A 83 -15.32 -7.67 6.06
CA MET A 83 -14.62 -8.87 5.59
C MET A 83 -15.56 -10.06 5.44
N ARG A 84 -16.49 -10.27 6.39
CA ARG A 84 -17.52 -11.29 6.25
C ARG A 84 -18.36 -11.02 5.01
N GLY A 85 -18.82 -9.78 4.81
CA GLY A 85 -19.60 -9.41 3.62
C GLY A 85 -18.85 -9.74 2.34
N THR A 86 -17.56 -9.41 2.30
CA THR A 86 -16.66 -9.73 1.18
C THR A 86 -16.62 -11.23 0.91
N ALA A 87 -16.50 -12.05 1.96
CA ALA A 87 -16.48 -13.50 1.85
C ALA A 87 -17.81 -14.04 1.27
N ASP A 88 -18.95 -13.62 1.82
CA ASP A 88 -20.28 -13.98 1.32
C ASP A 88 -20.47 -13.59 -0.15
N GLY A 89 -20.09 -12.36 -0.52
CA GLY A 89 -20.25 -11.83 -1.87
C GLY A 89 -19.37 -12.55 -2.90
N ALA A 90 -18.15 -12.93 -2.52
CA ALA A 90 -17.23 -13.68 -3.38
C ALA A 90 -17.50 -15.21 -3.36
N GLY A 91 -18.28 -15.70 -2.40
CA GLY A 91 -18.53 -17.13 -2.20
C GLY A 91 -17.24 -17.87 -1.79
N VAL A 92 -16.55 -17.33 -0.79
CA VAL A 92 -15.34 -17.90 -0.15
C VAL A 92 -15.49 -17.83 1.37
N ASP A 93 -14.56 -18.38 2.14
CA ASP A 93 -14.65 -18.36 3.60
C ASP A 93 -14.11 -17.06 4.19
N LEU A 94 -14.63 -16.64 5.36
CA LEU A 94 -14.13 -15.46 6.08
C LEU A 94 -12.61 -15.55 6.32
N LEU A 95 -12.10 -16.73 6.66
CA LEU A 95 -10.67 -16.90 6.94
C LEU A 95 -9.81 -16.75 5.69
N ASP A 96 -10.35 -16.96 4.48
CA ASP A 96 -9.66 -16.67 3.23
C ASP A 96 -9.44 -15.16 3.11
N VAL A 97 -10.50 -14.38 3.33
CA VAL A 97 -10.45 -12.91 3.30
C VAL A 97 -9.55 -12.36 4.41
N LEU A 98 -9.65 -12.92 5.62
CA LEU A 98 -8.80 -12.52 6.74
C LEU A 98 -7.33 -12.84 6.47
N ALA A 99 -7.02 -13.98 5.84
CA ALA A 99 -5.66 -14.33 5.44
C ALA A 99 -5.08 -13.33 4.42
N LEU A 100 -5.86 -12.88 3.44
CA LEU A 100 -5.45 -11.82 2.51
C LEU A 100 -5.21 -10.49 3.21
N ASN A 101 -6.04 -10.15 4.20
CA ASN A 101 -5.90 -8.93 5.00
C ASN A 101 -4.72 -8.99 5.99
N ALA A 102 -4.32 -10.20 6.40
CA ALA A 102 -3.15 -10.46 7.24
C ALA A 102 -1.96 -11.01 6.43
N ARG A 103 -1.93 -10.80 5.11
CA ARG A 103 -0.95 -11.42 4.21
C ARG A 103 0.49 -11.12 4.62
N GLY A 104 0.80 -9.84 4.82
CA GLY A 104 2.16 -9.43 5.20
C GLY A 104 2.54 -10.07 6.54
N GLU A 105 1.60 -10.12 7.47
CA GLU A 105 1.79 -10.72 8.77
C GLU A 105 2.05 -12.23 8.69
N VAL A 106 1.39 -12.96 7.80
CA VAL A 106 1.64 -14.39 7.58
C VAL A 106 2.98 -14.64 6.88
N LEU A 107 3.36 -13.80 5.90
CA LEU A 107 4.64 -13.91 5.19
C LEU A 107 5.85 -13.57 6.07
N TYR A 108 5.73 -12.55 6.94
CA TYR A 108 6.87 -12.00 7.68
C TYR A 108 6.99 -12.54 9.10
N ASP A 109 5.94 -13.14 9.68
CA ASP A 109 6.03 -13.77 10.99
C ASP A 109 6.72 -15.14 10.92
N LYS A 110 8.03 -15.16 11.14
CA LYS A 110 8.80 -16.41 11.21
C LYS A 110 8.57 -17.24 12.48
N SER A 111 7.75 -16.80 13.46
CA SER A 111 7.29 -17.72 14.51
C SER A 111 6.52 -18.92 13.92
N PHE A 112 6.02 -18.77 12.69
CA PHE A 112 5.43 -19.84 11.91
C PHE A 112 6.42 -20.82 11.28
N ALA A 113 7.66 -20.39 11.01
CA ALA A 113 8.74 -21.28 10.57
C ALA A 113 9.34 -22.05 11.75
N ALA A 114 9.32 -21.47 12.95
CA ALA A 114 9.79 -22.12 14.19
C ALA A 114 8.83 -23.19 14.74
N MET A 115 7.68 -23.43 14.09
CA MET A 115 6.80 -24.57 14.37
C MET A 115 7.13 -25.81 13.52
N GLU A 116 8.27 -25.84 12.82
CA GLU A 116 8.95 -27.11 12.50
C GLU A 116 9.51 -27.69 13.80
N THR A 117 8.67 -28.51 14.45
CA THR A 117 8.99 -29.71 15.24
C THR A 117 10.05 -29.63 16.36
N GLU A 118 9.65 -30.01 17.58
CA GLU A 118 10.49 -30.72 18.57
C GLU A 118 10.93 -32.11 18.04
N GLY A 119 11.39 -32.19 16.78
CA GLY A 119 11.71 -33.42 16.09
C GLY A 119 12.38 -33.14 14.76
N GLU A 120 13.65 -33.53 14.66
CA GLU A 120 14.42 -33.69 13.43
C GLU A 120 14.80 -32.39 12.71
N ALA A 121 15.95 -31.85 13.15
CA ALA A 121 16.75 -30.90 12.41
C ALA A 121 17.39 -31.60 11.19
N ASP A 122 16.66 -31.68 10.09
CA ASP A 122 17.24 -32.03 8.79
C ASP A 122 17.50 -30.76 7.96
N GLY A 123 18.79 -30.45 7.85
CA GLY A 123 19.50 -29.53 6.96
C GLY A 123 18.78 -28.98 5.72
N LYS A 124 17.71 -28.21 5.88
CA LYS A 124 17.15 -27.37 4.82
C LYS A 124 18.01 -26.11 4.68
N THR A 125 18.49 -25.93 3.46
CA THR A 125 19.24 -24.78 2.94
C THR A 125 18.57 -23.48 3.39
N GLU A 126 19.36 -22.46 3.73
CA GLU A 126 18.88 -21.09 4.01
C GLU A 126 18.03 -20.60 2.83
N GLY A 127 16.72 -20.84 2.90
CA GLY A 127 15.78 -20.37 1.90
C GLY A 127 15.78 -18.85 1.91
N GLU A 128 16.12 -18.24 0.78
CA GLU A 128 16.00 -16.80 0.54
C GLU A 128 14.66 -16.32 1.10
N THR A 129 14.72 -15.53 2.16
CA THR A 129 13.54 -15.02 2.84
C THR A 129 12.80 -14.10 1.88
N ASP A 130 11.52 -14.34 1.65
CA ASP A 130 10.72 -13.45 0.81
C ASP A 130 10.84 -12.02 1.32
N ALA A 131 11.28 -11.13 0.44
CA ALA A 131 11.54 -9.73 0.77
C ALA A 131 10.22 -8.99 1.11
N PRO A 132 10.27 -7.96 1.97
CA PRO A 132 9.16 -7.03 2.19
C PRO A 132 8.59 -6.47 0.87
N ASP A 133 7.27 -6.19 0.82
CA ASP A 133 6.63 -5.41 -0.25
C ASP A 133 7.52 -4.19 -0.62
N GLY A 134 7.81 -3.99 -1.91
CA GLY A 134 8.65 -2.90 -2.42
C GLY A 134 7.79 -1.69 -2.71
N CYS A 135 8.11 -0.53 -2.15
CA CYS A 135 7.31 0.67 -2.35
C CYS A 135 8.21 1.90 -2.34
N THR A 136 7.85 2.94 -3.09
CA THR A 136 8.40 4.29 -2.92
C THR A 136 7.27 5.30 -2.90
N SER A 137 7.09 6.00 -1.77
CA SER A 137 6.03 6.98 -1.54
C SER A 137 6.59 8.39 -1.45
N PHE A 138 5.75 9.39 -1.76
CA PHE A 138 6.14 10.78 -1.63
C PHE A 138 4.98 11.70 -1.24
N ALA A 139 5.35 12.83 -0.64
CA ALA A 139 4.51 14.01 -0.43
C ALA A 139 5.27 15.24 -0.93
N ALA A 140 4.63 16.12 -1.69
CA ALA A 140 5.22 17.35 -2.20
C ALA A 140 4.21 18.51 -2.12
N PHE A 141 4.57 19.58 -1.41
CA PHE A 141 3.75 20.77 -1.25
C PHE A 141 4.61 21.99 -0.93
N GLY A 142 4.00 23.18 -0.88
CA GLY A 142 4.70 24.41 -0.51
C GLY A 142 5.92 24.66 -1.42
N PRO A 143 7.13 24.89 -0.89
CA PRO A 143 8.32 25.15 -1.71
C PRO A 143 8.71 24.02 -2.67
N ALA A 144 8.22 22.78 -2.46
CA ALA A 144 8.46 21.66 -3.36
C ALA A 144 7.52 21.65 -4.58
N SER A 145 6.40 22.39 -4.53
CA SER A 145 5.38 22.40 -5.58
C SER A 145 5.25 23.79 -6.20
N GLY A 146 5.85 23.99 -7.37
CA GLY A 146 5.85 25.28 -8.08
C GLY A 146 4.45 25.76 -8.48
N ASP A 147 3.51 24.83 -8.64
CA ASP A 147 2.10 25.10 -8.93
C ASP A 147 1.26 25.45 -7.68
N GLY A 148 1.83 25.29 -6.47
CA GLY A 148 1.13 25.52 -5.19
C GLY A 148 0.18 24.40 -4.76
N HIS A 149 0.16 23.26 -5.45
CA HIS A 149 -0.69 22.12 -5.09
C HIS A 149 -0.07 21.24 -3.98
N VAL A 150 -0.90 20.37 -3.39
CA VAL A 150 -0.46 19.33 -2.45
C VAL A 150 -0.55 17.98 -3.12
N TRP A 151 0.62 17.42 -3.45
CA TRP A 151 0.75 16.14 -4.13
C TRP A 151 1.12 15.02 -3.16
N ALA A 152 0.48 13.86 -3.32
CA ALA A 152 0.88 12.61 -2.69
C ALA A 152 0.87 11.47 -3.70
N GLY A 153 1.66 10.42 -3.48
CA GLY A 153 1.69 9.30 -4.40
C GLY A 153 2.63 8.18 -4.01
N GLN A 154 2.57 7.10 -4.77
CA GLN A 154 3.40 5.92 -4.54
C GLN A 154 3.53 5.05 -5.81
N ASN A 155 4.73 4.49 -6.03
CA ASN A 155 4.91 3.24 -6.77
C ASN A 155 4.75 2.08 -5.79
N TRP A 156 3.79 1.19 -6.05
CA TRP A 156 3.63 -0.07 -5.32
C TRP A 156 4.20 -1.22 -6.15
N ASP A 157 5.28 -1.80 -5.64
CA ASP A 157 5.99 -2.92 -6.24
C ASP A 157 5.64 -4.19 -5.45
N TRP A 158 5.17 -5.19 -6.19
CA TRP A 158 4.91 -6.51 -5.63
C TRP A 158 5.05 -7.56 -6.73
N ARG A 159 4.51 -8.74 -6.50
CA ARG A 159 4.62 -9.89 -7.39
C ARG A 159 3.84 -9.63 -8.68
N ALA A 160 4.52 -9.72 -9.82
CA ALA A 160 3.93 -9.46 -11.14
C ALA A 160 2.69 -10.32 -11.42
N ALA A 161 2.64 -11.54 -10.87
CA ALA A 161 1.53 -12.48 -11.04
C ALA A 161 0.21 -12.00 -10.41
N VAL A 162 0.23 -11.09 -9.43
CA VAL A 162 -1.01 -10.54 -8.84
C VAL A 162 -1.41 -9.21 -9.45
N ALA A 163 -0.78 -8.78 -10.54
CA ALA A 163 -1.12 -7.52 -11.17
C ALA A 163 -2.62 -7.44 -11.58
N ASP A 164 -3.27 -8.58 -11.88
CA ASP A 164 -4.69 -8.65 -12.27
C ASP A 164 -5.65 -8.72 -11.08
N THR A 165 -5.12 -8.78 -9.85
CA THR A 165 -5.93 -8.80 -8.62
C THR A 165 -6.15 -7.40 -8.03
N VAL A 166 -5.48 -6.38 -8.59
CA VAL A 166 -5.48 -5.01 -8.09
C VAL A 166 -6.71 -4.26 -8.60
N VAL A 167 -7.38 -3.52 -7.71
CA VAL A 167 -8.56 -2.71 -8.04
C VAL A 167 -8.47 -1.33 -7.39
N MET A 168 -9.18 -0.36 -7.96
CA MET A 168 -9.48 0.90 -7.28
C MET A 168 -10.86 0.81 -6.65
N LEU A 169 -10.94 1.14 -5.35
CA LEU A 169 -12.13 1.03 -4.54
C LEU A 169 -12.54 2.40 -4.02
N ARG A 170 -13.76 2.84 -4.37
CA ARG A 170 -14.43 4.00 -3.75
C ARG A 170 -15.40 3.51 -2.69
N ILE A 171 -15.26 4.01 -1.46
CA ILE A 171 -16.09 3.61 -0.31
C ILE A 171 -16.85 4.83 0.20
N VAL A 172 -18.17 4.82 0.03
CA VAL A 172 -19.07 5.85 0.58
C VAL A 172 -19.64 5.37 1.91
N GLN A 173 -19.22 5.99 3.01
CA GLN A 173 -19.43 5.45 4.36
C GLN A 173 -19.75 6.52 5.42
N PRO A 174 -20.85 7.29 5.31
CA PRO A 174 -21.21 8.26 6.34
C PRO A 174 -21.44 7.57 7.71
N PRO A 175 -21.05 8.20 8.83
CA PRO A 175 -20.47 9.54 8.95
C PRO A 175 -18.93 9.55 8.85
N ALA A 176 -18.27 8.55 8.29
CA ALA A 176 -16.84 8.64 7.98
C ALA A 176 -16.62 9.30 6.60
N PRO A 177 -15.40 9.83 6.33
CA PRO A 177 -15.01 10.29 5.00
C PRO A 177 -15.16 9.20 3.92
N THR A 178 -15.47 9.64 2.70
CA THR A 178 -15.40 8.79 1.50
C THR A 178 -13.95 8.47 1.23
N LEU A 179 -13.65 7.21 0.89
CA LEU A 179 -12.30 6.77 0.55
C LEU A 179 -12.19 6.50 -0.94
N ILE A 180 -11.02 6.79 -1.51
CA ILE A 180 -10.56 6.21 -2.78
C ILE A 180 -9.24 5.50 -2.48
N MET A 181 -9.22 4.19 -2.63
CA MET A 181 -8.07 3.35 -2.30
C MET A 181 -7.67 2.46 -3.46
N GLN A 182 -6.37 2.23 -3.57
CA GLN A 182 -5.84 1.10 -4.32
C GLN A 182 -5.73 -0.09 -3.38
N VAL A 183 -6.36 -1.21 -3.73
CA VAL A 183 -6.33 -2.44 -2.93
C VAL A 183 -6.06 -3.66 -3.80
N GLU A 184 -5.54 -4.71 -3.18
CA GLU A 184 -5.68 -6.04 -3.75
C GLU A 184 -7.07 -6.59 -3.41
N ALA A 185 -7.71 -7.27 -4.36
CA ALA A 185 -9.05 -7.80 -4.21
C ALA A 185 -9.21 -8.62 -2.93
N GLY A 186 -10.19 -8.25 -2.10
CA GLY A 186 -10.43 -8.86 -0.79
C GLY A 186 -9.82 -8.10 0.40
N GLN A 187 -8.86 -7.20 0.19
CA GLN A 187 -8.34 -6.36 1.27
C GLN A 187 -9.28 -5.19 1.59
N VAL A 188 -9.44 -4.87 2.87
CA VAL A 188 -10.30 -3.77 3.36
C VAL A 188 -9.61 -2.41 3.39
N GLY A 189 -8.28 -2.37 3.31
CA GLY A 189 -7.54 -1.13 3.37
C GLY A 189 -6.10 -1.30 2.95
N ARG A 190 -5.58 -0.27 2.27
CA ARG A 190 -4.16 -0.20 1.90
C ARG A 190 -3.67 1.24 1.76
N GLN A 191 -3.54 1.75 0.54
CA GLN A 191 -3.09 3.11 0.26
C GLN A 191 -4.21 3.86 -0.45
N GLY A 192 -4.30 5.15 -0.21
CA GLY A 192 -5.34 5.97 -0.83
C GLY A 192 -5.47 7.32 -0.17
N ALA A 193 -6.61 7.96 -0.41
CA ALA A 193 -6.94 9.23 0.17
C ALA A 193 -8.44 9.30 0.49
N ASN A 194 -8.81 10.28 1.31
CA ASN A 194 -10.19 10.47 1.74
C ASN A 194 -10.72 11.88 1.45
N SER A 195 -12.04 12.01 1.52
CA SER A 195 -12.75 13.26 1.27
C SER A 195 -12.52 14.36 2.31
N ALA A 196 -11.85 14.06 3.44
CA ALA A 196 -11.39 15.07 4.38
C ALA A 196 -10.03 15.69 4.00
N GLY A 197 -9.43 15.25 2.89
CA GLY A 197 -8.16 15.77 2.39
C GLY A 197 -6.93 15.12 3.02
N LEU A 198 -7.05 13.89 3.53
CA LEU A 198 -5.94 13.08 4.00
C LEU A 198 -5.58 12.01 2.97
N ALA A 199 -4.29 11.87 2.65
CA ALA A 199 -3.73 10.73 1.91
C ALA A 199 -2.82 9.90 2.83
N LEU A 200 -2.87 8.58 2.65
CA LEU A 200 -2.00 7.63 3.30
C LEU A 200 -1.28 6.77 2.26
N ASN A 201 0.03 6.88 2.24
CA ASN A 201 0.92 5.95 1.57
C ASN A 201 1.72 5.17 2.61
N ALA A 202 2.14 3.96 2.28
CA ALA A 202 2.82 3.08 3.25
C ALA A 202 3.71 2.07 2.53
N ASN A 203 4.80 1.71 3.17
CA ASN A 203 5.87 0.87 2.67
C ASN A 203 6.23 -0.14 3.79
N GLY A 204 6.45 -1.40 3.42
CA GLY A 204 6.87 -2.41 4.39
C GLY A 204 8.26 -2.10 4.93
N LEU A 205 8.44 -2.22 6.25
CA LEU A 205 9.74 -2.12 6.91
C LEU A 205 10.12 -3.48 7.50
N GLY A 206 11.36 -3.88 7.26
CA GLY A 206 11.85 -5.17 7.74
C GLY A 206 12.32 -5.11 9.18
N GLY A 207 12.21 -6.22 9.91
CA GLY A 207 12.69 -6.33 11.28
C GLY A 207 11.92 -7.38 12.06
N ARG A 208 12.55 -7.94 13.09
CA ARG A 208 11.89 -8.86 14.02
C ARG A 208 11.76 -8.22 15.39
N PHE A 209 10.56 -8.28 15.95
CA PHE A 209 10.25 -7.70 17.24
C PHE A 209 9.83 -8.82 18.19
N SER A 210 8.70 -8.68 18.90
CA SER A 210 8.16 -9.73 19.76
C SER A 210 7.12 -10.59 19.04
N SER A 211 6.84 -11.77 19.59
CA SER A 211 5.80 -12.70 19.11
C SER A 211 4.38 -12.27 19.49
N ALA A 212 4.21 -11.14 20.19
CA ALA A 212 2.89 -10.67 20.55
C ALA A 212 2.10 -10.31 19.29
N ILE A 213 0.85 -10.77 19.23
CA ILE A 213 -0.04 -10.51 18.10
C ILE A 213 -0.45 -9.04 18.14
N GLY A 214 -0.28 -8.36 17.01
CA GLY A 214 -0.74 -6.99 16.78
C GLY A 214 -1.84 -6.99 15.73
N LEU A 215 -2.34 -5.80 15.38
CA LEU A 215 -3.33 -5.65 14.32
C LEU A 215 -2.66 -5.78 12.94
N PRO A 216 -3.37 -6.36 11.94
CA PRO A 216 -2.92 -6.33 10.56
C PRO A 216 -2.81 -4.91 10.02
N GLN A 217 -1.81 -4.66 9.18
CA GLN A 217 -1.56 -3.34 8.56
C GLN A 217 -2.75 -2.86 7.73
N THR A 218 -3.49 -3.75 7.08
CA THR A 218 -4.71 -3.41 6.31
C THR A 218 -5.78 -2.78 7.19
N VAL A 219 -5.96 -3.28 8.42
CA VAL A 219 -6.92 -2.76 9.41
C VAL A 219 -6.45 -1.42 9.95
N VAL A 220 -5.17 -1.30 10.33
CA VAL A 220 -4.60 -0.03 10.83
C VAL A 220 -4.71 1.05 9.76
N ARG A 221 -4.29 0.78 8.52
CA ARG A 221 -4.36 1.72 7.40
C ARG A 221 -5.79 2.14 7.07
N ARG A 222 -6.75 1.20 7.08
CA ARG A 222 -8.17 1.54 6.91
C ARG A 222 -8.65 2.50 7.99
N ARG A 223 -8.29 2.24 9.26
CA ARG A 223 -8.66 3.14 10.36
C ARG A 223 -8.06 4.52 10.28
N VAL A 224 -6.81 4.64 9.81
CA VAL A 224 -6.19 5.95 9.54
C VAL A 224 -6.98 6.70 8.47
N LEU A 225 -7.31 6.03 7.37
CA LEU A 225 -8.08 6.62 6.27
C LEU A 225 -9.54 6.94 6.64
N ASP A 226 -10.12 6.25 7.61
CA ASP A 226 -11.46 6.56 8.13
C ASP A 226 -11.49 7.86 8.97
N GLN A 227 -10.34 8.46 9.32
CA GLN A 227 -10.30 9.69 10.12
C GLN A 227 -10.50 10.95 9.27
N SER A 228 -11.23 11.92 9.79
CA SER A 228 -11.41 13.24 9.14
C SER A 228 -10.38 14.28 9.57
N VAL A 229 -9.57 14.00 10.59
CA VAL A 229 -8.62 14.95 11.17
C VAL A 229 -7.24 14.30 11.25
N VAL A 230 -6.20 15.03 10.85
CA VAL A 230 -4.82 14.53 10.80
C VAL A 230 -4.31 14.05 12.17
N THR A 231 -4.70 14.71 13.27
CA THR A 231 -4.30 14.30 14.62
C THR A 231 -4.95 13.01 15.07
N ASP A 232 -6.19 12.75 14.64
CA ASP A 232 -6.89 11.50 14.96
C ASP A 232 -6.28 10.34 14.14
N ALA A 233 -5.91 10.61 12.88
CA ALA A 233 -5.15 9.68 12.05
C ALA A 233 -3.80 9.31 12.70
N LEU A 234 -3.09 10.29 13.28
CA LEU A 234 -1.87 10.06 14.06
C LEU A 234 -2.14 9.28 15.34
N ASP A 235 -3.25 9.56 16.03
CA ASP A 235 -3.63 8.84 17.25
C ASP A 235 -3.85 7.35 16.97
N VAL A 236 -4.48 7.00 15.83
CA VAL A 236 -4.58 5.61 15.36
C VAL A 236 -3.20 4.97 15.21
N LEU A 237 -2.26 5.62 14.52
CA LEU A 237 -0.92 5.08 14.31
C LEU A 237 -0.14 4.89 15.62
N CYS A 238 -0.26 5.85 16.55
CA CYS A 238 0.50 5.86 17.81
C CYS A 238 -0.10 4.94 18.89
N ARG A 239 -1.41 4.69 18.87
CA ARG A 239 -2.10 3.88 19.89
C ARG A 239 -2.32 2.43 19.47
N THR A 240 -2.25 2.14 18.18
CA THR A 240 -2.39 0.76 17.71
C THR A 240 -1.05 0.05 17.70
N ARG A 241 -1.03 -1.16 18.26
CA ARG A 241 0.11 -2.05 18.09
C ARG A 241 -0.04 -2.81 16.78
N ALA A 242 0.63 -2.36 15.73
CA ALA A 242 0.75 -3.10 14.49
C ALA A 242 1.51 -4.43 14.70
N HIS A 243 1.19 -5.46 13.92
CA HIS A 243 1.86 -6.76 14.04
C HIS A 243 3.25 -6.77 13.39
N ILE A 244 3.38 -6.14 12.22
CA ILE A 244 4.64 -6.00 11.48
C ILE A 244 5.04 -4.54 11.39
N ALA A 245 6.33 -4.28 11.12
CA ALA A 245 6.81 -2.93 10.88
C ALA A 245 6.42 -2.41 9.48
N SER A 246 6.09 -1.13 9.41
CA SER A 246 5.73 -0.39 8.20
C SER A 246 5.98 1.08 8.48
N ASN A 247 6.22 1.91 7.46
CA ASN A 247 5.98 3.33 7.62
C ASN A 247 4.52 3.69 7.26
N ALA A 248 4.12 4.89 7.62
CA ALA A 248 2.87 5.54 7.26
C ALA A 248 3.18 6.99 6.90
N LEU A 249 3.23 7.29 5.60
CA LEU A 249 3.35 8.64 5.07
C LEU A 249 1.95 9.25 4.98
N LEU A 250 1.64 10.11 5.96
CA LEU A 250 0.38 10.83 6.05
C LEU A 250 0.55 12.23 5.46
N THR A 251 -0.27 12.57 4.45
CA THR A 251 -0.29 13.90 3.81
C THR A 251 -1.66 14.54 4.00
N CYS A 252 -1.69 15.82 4.33
CA CYS A 252 -2.90 16.62 4.50
C CYS A 252 -2.94 17.77 3.49
N ARG A 253 -4.11 18.00 2.88
CA ARG A 253 -4.39 19.10 1.94
C ARG A 253 -3.99 20.49 2.49
N GLU A 254 -3.97 20.66 3.81
CA GLU A 254 -3.58 21.92 4.45
C GLU A 254 -2.07 22.24 4.38
N GLY A 255 -1.28 21.44 3.63
CA GLY A 255 0.15 21.65 3.49
C GLY A 255 0.94 21.08 4.66
N PHE A 256 0.58 19.88 5.11
CA PHE A 256 1.30 19.15 6.14
C PHE A 256 1.54 17.71 5.69
N ALA A 257 2.73 17.17 5.98
CA ALA A 257 2.96 15.74 5.89
C ALA A 257 3.89 15.28 7.00
N ILE A 258 3.79 14.01 7.34
CA ILE A 258 4.64 13.32 8.31
C ILE A 258 4.75 11.85 7.90
N ASP A 259 5.94 11.30 8.01
CA ASP A 259 6.15 9.86 7.88
C ASP A 259 6.38 9.27 9.26
N LEU A 260 5.57 8.27 9.64
CA LEU A 260 5.75 7.52 10.89
C LEU A 260 6.24 6.11 10.59
N GLU A 261 7.44 5.78 11.03
CA GLU A 261 7.94 4.42 11.06
C GLU A 261 7.30 3.68 12.23
N THR A 262 6.26 2.91 11.93
CA THR A 262 5.52 2.12 12.91
C THR A 262 6.14 0.76 13.11
N THR A 263 6.53 0.44 14.34
CA THR A 263 7.02 -0.89 14.72
C THR A 263 6.27 -1.44 15.92
N PRO A 264 6.24 -2.76 16.12
CA PRO A 264 5.65 -3.35 17.32
C PRO A 264 6.31 -2.93 18.65
N ALA A 265 7.49 -2.30 18.62
CA ALA A 265 8.24 -1.86 19.80
C ALA A 265 8.22 -0.34 20.01
N GLY A 266 7.81 0.46 19.02
CA GLY A 266 7.83 1.91 19.09
C GLY A 266 7.82 2.58 17.73
N HIS A 267 7.87 3.91 17.74
CA HIS A 267 7.74 4.75 16.55
C HIS A 267 8.95 5.67 16.37
N GLY A 268 9.35 5.87 15.12
CA GLY A 268 10.18 7.00 14.66
C GLY A 268 9.37 7.84 13.67
N TRP A 269 9.77 9.08 13.43
CA TRP A 269 9.08 9.92 12.44
C TRP A 269 10.00 10.92 11.75
N LEU A 270 9.56 11.37 10.58
CA LEU A 270 10.24 12.33 9.71
C LEU A 270 9.27 13.41 9.27
N TYR A 271 9.80 14.62 9.10
CA TYR A 271 9.09 15.73 8.48
C TYR A 271 9.69 16.04 7.10
N PRO A 272 8.90 16.64 6.20
CA PRO A 272 9.38 17.09 4.90
C PRO A 272 10.54 18.08 5.01
N THR A 273 11.50 17.97 4.10
CA THR A 273 12.54 18.99 3.89
C THR A 273 12.14 19.85 2.69
N ASP A 274 12.00 21.16 2.90
CA ASP A 274 11.52 22.11 1.88
C ASP A 274 10.19 21.67 1.23
N GLY A 275 9.29 21.07 1.99
CA GLY A 275 7.98 20.60 1.50
C GLY A 275 8.01 19.30 0.69
N LEU A 276 9.16 18.61 0.58
CA LEU A 276 9.28 17.29 -0.05
C LEU A 276 9.63 16.23 1.02
N LEU A 277 8.91 15.12 1.00
CA LEU A 277 9.20 13.93 1.80
C LEU A 277 9.06 12.69 0.92
N VAL A 278 10.03 11.79 0.96
CA VAL A 278 10.04 10.54 0.21
C VAL A 278 10.43 9.41 1.16
N HIS A 279 9.74 8.28 1.05
CA HIS A 279 10.04 7.11 1.86
C HIS A 279 10.06 5.81 1.04
N GLY A 280 10.97 4.91 1.42
CA GLY A 280 11.12 3.58 0.85
C GLY A 280 10.86 2.47 1.85
N ASN A 281 11.57 1.35 1.71
CA ASN A 281 11.49 0.16 2.55
C ASN A 281 12.64 0.00 3.55
N HIS A 282 13.29 1.10 3.95
CA HIS A 282 14.35 1.08 4.97
C HIS A 282 14.07 2.12 6.03
N TYR A 283 14.53 1.90 7.27
CA TYR A 283 14.43 2.91 8.32
C TYR A 283 15.28 4.14 8.00
N GLN A 284 14.63 5.29 7.88
CA GLN A 284 15.16 6.63 7.67
C GLN A 284 15.08 7.50 8.94
N ALA A 285 14.13 7.22 9.87
CA ALA A 285 14.01 7.94 11.15
C ALA A 285 14.97 7.41 12.25
N GLY A 286 15.79 6.42 11.90
CA GLY A 286 16.75 5.77 12.78
C GLY A 286 16.41 4.30 13.02
N VAL A 287 17.43 3.46 13.14
CA VAL A 287 17.22 2.02 13.38
C VAL A 287 16.58 1.82 14.76
N PRO A 288 15.44 1.12 14.86
CA PRO A 288 14.82 0.82 16.14
C PRO A 288 15.78 0.14 17.11
N ALA A 289 15.78 0.53 18.39
CA ALA A 289 16.70 -0.02 19.39
C ALA A 289 16.62 -1.55 19.50
N ALA A 290 15.43 -2.13 19.29
CA ALA A 290 15.21 -3.58 19.27
C ALA A 290 15.95 -4.31 18.12
N LEU A 291 16.36 -3.59 17.07
CA LEU A 291 17.07 -4.11 15.90
C LEU A 291 18.54 -3.64 15.83
N ALA A 292 18.97 -2.74 16.72
CA ALA A 292 20.22 -2.00 16.56
C ALA A 292 21.49 -2.87 16.53
N ALA A 293 21.45 -4.07 17.13
CA ALA A 293 22.61 -4.95 17.23
C ALA A 293 23.00 -5.61 15.89
N ASP A 294 22.04 -5.89 15.02
CA ASP A 294 22.23 -6.72 13.83
C ASP A 294 21.43 -6.27 12.60
N TYR A 295 20.78 -5.09 12.65
CA TYR A 295 19.99 -4.58 11.55
C TYR A 295 20.77 -4.51 10.23
N ARG A 296 20.16 -5.07 9.19
CA ARG A 296 20.52 -4.89 7.79
C ARG A 296 19.24 -4.56 7.03
N PRO A 297 19.22 -3.57 6.12
CA PRO A 297 18.05 -3.31 5.30
C PRO A 297 17.63 -4.56 4.52
N LEU A 298 16.38 -5.01 4.72
CA LEU A 298 15.83 -6.16 4.00
C LEU A 298 15.62 -5.86 2.50
N SER A 299 15.44 -4.59 2.15
CA SER A 299 15.29 -4.09 0.77
C SER A 299 16.43 -3.12 0.45
N PRO A 300 17.63 -3.61 0.09
CA PRO A 300 18.81 -2.76 -0.13
C PRO A 300 18.64 -1.80 -1.32
N ASP A 301 17.84 -2.19 -2.32
CA ASP A 301 17.41 -1.37 -3.45
C ASP A 301 16.72 -0.05 -3.01
N SER A 302 16.07 -0.05 -1.84
CA SER A 302 15.47 1.13 -1.22
C SER A 302 16.48 2.26 -0.99
N LEU A 303 17.75 1.92 -0.71
CA LEU A 303 18.84 2.89 -0.54
C LEU A 303 19.20 3.63 -1.83
N VAL A 304 18.76 3.11 -2.99
CA VAL A 304 18.90 3.75 -4.30
C VAL A 304 17.59 4.43 -4.70
N ARG A 305 16.45 3.76 -4.52
CA ARG A 305 15.14 4.27 -4.96
C ARG A 305 14.75 5.60 -4.31
N VAL A 306 14.92 5.70 -2.98
CA VAL A 306 14.55 6.93 -2.23
C VAL A 306 15.29 8.16 -2.73
N PRO A 307 16.64 8.22 -2.75
CA PRO A 307 17.34 9.42 -3.23
C PRO A 307 17.10 9.72 -4.71
N ARG A 308 16.78 8.70 -5.54
CA ARG A 308 16.41 8.90 -6.94
C ARG A 308 15.03 9.53 -7.09
N ALA A 309 14.04 9.06 -6.33
CA ALA A 309 12.72 9.69 -6.27
C ALA A 309 12.82 11.14 -5.76
N GLU A 310 13.56 11.38 -4.68
CA GLU A 310 13.81 12.75 -4.16
C GLU A 310 14.45 13.65 -5.22
N GLN A 311 15.49 13.18 -5.90
CA GLN A 311 16.17 13.95 -6.94
C GLN A 311 15.23 14.29 -8.09
N GLY A 312 14.44 13.33 -8.58
CA GLY A 312 13.49 13.55 -9.68
C GLY A 312 12.35 14.48 -9.28
N LEU A 313 11.77 14.28 -8.09
CA LEU A 313 10.63 15.06 -7.61
C LEU A 313 10.98 16.52 -7.31
N ARG A 314 12.26 16.87 -7.08
CA ARG A 314 12.69 18.28 -6.97
C ARG A 314 12.38 19.12 -8.21
N ALA A 315 12.18 18.50 -9.37
CA ALA A 315 11.76 19.22 -10.58
C ALA A 315 10.38 19.87 -10.44
N LEU A 316 9.53 19.39 -9.52
CA LEU A 316 8.21 19.98 -9.24
C LEU A 316 8.27 21.45 -8.82
N ARG A 317 9.41 21.91 -8.27
CA ARG A 317 9.62 23.31 -7.89
C ARG A 317 9.49 24.29 -9.06
N GLU A 318 9.81 23.82 -10.26
CA GLU A 318 9.76 24.62 -11.48
C GLU A 318 8.43 24.49 -12.24
N SER A 319 7.52 23.64 -11.73
CA SER A 319 6.22 23.42 -12.37
C SER A 319 5.38 24.68 -12.37
N THR A 320 4.71 24.94 -13.49
CA THR A 320 3.82 26.09 -13.68
C THR A 320 2.34 25.73 -13.60
N GLY A 321 2.01 24.45 -13.41
CA GLY A 321 0.63 24.00 -13.29
C GLY A 321 0.49 22.49 -13.10
N PRO A 322 -0.71 22.02 -12.73
CA PRO A 322 -0.92 20.64 -12.31
C PRO A 322 -0.63 19.61 -13.41
N ASP A 323 -0.88 19.94 -14.68
CA ASP A 323 -0.58 19.05 -15.81
C ASP A 323 0.92 18.80 -16.00
N GLU A 324 1.74 19.84 -15.76
CA GLU A 324 3.20 19.74 -15.77
C GLU A 324 3.68 18.97 -14.54
N SER A 325 3.13 19.26 -13.36
CA SER A 325 3.44 18.52 -12.12
C SER A 325 3.21 17.02 -12.27
N ARG A 326 2.08 16.60 -12.84
CA ARG A 326 1.80 15.18 -13.08
C ARG A 326 2.80 14.52 -14.03
N LYS A 327 3.26 15.23 -15.06
CA LYS A 327 4.32 14.73 -15.97
C LYS A 327 5.66 14.60 -15.26
N LEU A 328 6.04 15.58 -14.44
CA LEU A 328 7.28 15.55 -13.66
C LEU A 328 7.27 14.44 -12.61
N ILE A 329 6.14 14.24 -11.90
CA ILE A 329 5.95 13.11 -10.99
C ILE A 329 6.10 11.79 -11.75
N LYS A 330 5.37 11.62 -12.86
CA LYS A 330 5.47 10.40 -13.69
C LYS A 330 6.92 10.14 -14.10
N GLN A 331 7.64 11.17 -14.56
CA GLN A 331 9.04 11.06 -14.97
C GLN A 331 9.94 10.65 -13.80
N ALA A 332 9.80 11.28 -12.64
CA ALA A 332 10.57 10.94 -11.44
C ALA A 332 10.32 9.49 -11.01
N MET A 333 9.06 9.06 -10.97
CA MET A 333 8.65 7.71 -10.59
C MET A 333 8.95 6.65 -11.67
N SER A 334 9.47 7.06 -12.83
CA SER A 334 9.88 6.19 -13.95
C SER A 334 11.39 5.89 -13.96
N ASP A 335 12.15 6.29 -12.93
CA ASP A 335 13.62 6.11 -12.91
C ASP A 335 14.04 4.63 -12.89
N HIS A 336 15.11 4.33 -13.65
CA HIS A 336 15.63 2.98 -13.86
C HIS A 336 17.03 2.75 -13.29
N LEU A 337 17.56 3.63 -12.43
CA LEU A 337 18.83 3.34 -11.76
C LEU A 337 18.65 2.10 -10.86
N GLY A 338 19.43 1.05 -11.11
CA GLY A 338 19.31 -0.23 -10.41
C GLY A 338 18.37 -1.26 -11.08
N HIS A 339 17.99 -1.06 -12.35
CA HIS A 339 17.16 -2.02 -13.10
C HIS A 339 17.65 -3.47 -12.98
N PRO A 340 16.78 -4.47 -12.73
CA PRO A 340 15.31 -4.39 -12.76
C PRO A 340 14.61 -3.98 -11.46
N GLU A 341 15.32 -3.92 -10.32
CA GLU A 341 14.79 -3.53 -8.99
C GLU A 341 14.90 -2.00 -8.76
N SER A 342 14.72 -1.22 -9.82
CA SER A 342 14.76 0.24 -9.81
C SER A 342 13.48 0.86 -9.24
N LEU A 343 13.44 2.19 -9.12
CA LEU A 343 12.25 2.92 -8.66
C LEU A 343 11.00 2.58 -9.48
N CYS A 344 11.14 2.51 -10.79
CA CYS A 344 10.22 1.80 -11.67
C CYS A 344 10.68 0.35 -11.77
N THR A 345 10.05 -0.55 -10.99
CA THR A 345 10.46 -1.96 -10.89
C THR A 345 9.89 -2.78 -12.04
N HIS A 346 10.72 -3.64 -12.63
CA HIS A 346 10.34 -4.53 -13.73
C HIS A 346 10.64 -6.01 -13.41
N PRO A 347 9.95 -6.96 -14.08
CA PRO A 347 10.24 -8.38 -13.92
C PRO A 347 11.70 -8.73 -14.24
N ASP A 348 12.37 -9.38 -13.29
CA ASP A 348 13.72 -9.92 -13.50
C ASP A 348 13.65 -11.30 -14.15
N ALA A 349 13.93 -11.36 -15.46
CA ALA A 349 13.93 -12.60 -16.24
C ALA A 349 14.93 -13.67 -15.72
N ARG A 350 15.88 -13.30 -14.86
CA ARG A 350 16.82 -14.25 -14.21
C ARG A 350 16.18 -15.05 -13.08
N ARG A 351 15.02 -14.62 -12.57
CA ARG A 351 14.28 -15.26 -11.47
C ARG A 351 13.09 -16.07 -12.01
N PRO A 352 12.58 -17.07 -11.27
CA PRO A 352 11.31 -17.73 -11.59
C PRO A 352 10.14 -16.75 -11.63
N ALA A 353 9.15 -16.99 -12.50
CA ALA A 353 8.00 -16.09 -12.71
C ALA A 353 7.22 -15.76 -11.43
N VAL A 354 7.01 -16.75 -10.55
CA VAL A 354 6.36 -16.56 -9.23
C VAL A 354 7.11 -15.56 -8.33
N ARG A 355 8.39 -15.29 -8.61
CA ARG A 355 9.23 -14.34 -7.87
C ARG A 355 9.46 -13.02 -8.60
N HIS A 356 8.90 -12.83 -9.79
CA HIS A 356 9.05 -11.57 -10.53
C HIS A 356 8.40 -10.43 -9.75
N TRP A 357 9.20 -9.40 -9.48
CA TRP A 357 8.72 -8.13 -8.95
C TRP A 357 8.36 -7.19 -10.09
N GLN A 358 7.39 -6.31 -9.86
CA GLN A 358 7.02 -5.26 -10.80
C GLN A 358 6.29 -4.14 -10.05
N THR A 359 6.47 -2.89 -10.50
CA THR A 359 5.54 -1.80 -10.14
C THR A 359 4.16 -2.16 -10.68
N LEU A 360 3.26 -2.55 -9.77
CA LEU A 360 1.90 -2.96 -10.09
C LEU A 360 0.98 -1.76 -10.29
N VAL A 361 1.23 -0.68 -9.57
CA VAL A 361 0.56 0.61 -9.76
C VAL A 361 1.50 1.74 -9.42
N SER A 362 1.43 2.80 -10.19
CA SER A 362 1.98 4.11 -9.85
C SER A 362 0.82 5.09 -9.68
N SER A 363 0.79 5.80 -8.55
CA SER A 363 -0.32 6.68 -8.17
C SER A 363 0.14 8.10 -7.90
N CYS A 364 -0.72 9.06 -8.23
CA CYS A 364 -0.53 10.48 -8.02
C CYS A 364 -1.88 11.12 -7.66
N VAL A 365 -1.98 11.69 -6.47
CA VAL A 365 -3.17 12.32 -5.93
C VAL A 365 -2.89 13.80 -5.77
N ASP A 366 -3.76 14.62 -6.35
CA ASP A 366 -3.85 16.05 -6.11
C ASP A 366 -4.80 16.28 -4.94
N LEU A 367 -4.27 16.48 -3.74
CA LEU A 367 -5.09 16.80 -2.58
C LEU A 367 -5.61 18.24 -2.62
N THR A 368 -5.16 19.11 -3.52
CA THR A 368 -5.77 20.44 -3.64
C THR A 368 -7.11 20.36 -4.34
N THR A 369 -7.18 19.61 -5.44
CA THR A 369 -8.38 19.49 -6.28
C THR A 369 -9.23 18.26 -5.96
N GLY A 370 -8.65 17.24 -5.33
CA GLY A 370 -9.28 15.95 -5.09
C GLY A 370 -9.11 14.96 -6.24
N ASP A 371 -8.36 15.32 -7.28
CA ASP A 371 -8.14 14.46 -8.44
C ASP A 371 -7.18 13.31 -8.13
N TYR A 372 -7.58 12.10 -8.51
CA TYR A 372 -6.78 10.90 -8.32
C TYR A 372 -6.37 10.35 -9.69
N HIS A 373 -5.06 10.19 -9.90
CA HIS A 373 -4.49 9.63 -11.11
C HIS A 373 -3.70 8.35 -10.81
N ILE A 374 -3.83 7.34 -11.67
CA ILE A 374 -3.10 6.06 -11.54
C ILE A 374 -2.62 5.53 -12.89
N THR A 375 -1.55 4.76 -12.86
CA THR A 375 -1.15 3.85 -13.93
C THR A 375 -1.26 2.43 -13.42
N ALA A 376 -2.00 1.56 -14.12
CA ALA A 376 -1.92 0.12 -13.89
C ALA A 376 -0.57 -0.36 -14.44
N GLY A 377 0.36 -0.79 -13.60
CA GLY A 377 1.71 -1.20 -13.98
C GLY A 377 2.75 -0.07 -13.87
N THR A 378 3.76 -0.14 -14.72
CA THR A 378 4.93 0.73 -14.70
C THR A 378 4.62 2.11 -15.30
N PRO A 379 5.03 3.23 -14.65
CA PRO A 379 4.80 4.57 -15.17
C PRO A 379 5.68 4.94 -16.38
N CYS A 380 6.73 4.18 -16.67
CA CYS A 380 7.66 4.51 -17.76
C CYS A 380 7.08 4.25 -19.16
N ASP A 381 6.15 3.30 -19.29
CA ASP A 381 5.57 2.87 -20.57
C ASP A 381 4.06 3.14 -20.68
N ARG A 382 3.45 3.77 -19.66
CA ARG A 382 2.00 4.00 -19.57
C ARG A 382 1.70 5.36 -18.97
N ASP A 383 0.69 6.02 -19.50
CA ASP A 383 0.21 7.30 -18.97
C ASP A 383 -0.66 7.14 -17.73
N TYR A 384 -0.59 8.15 -16.86
CA TYR A 384 -1.52 8.29 -15.76
C TYR A 384 -2.93 8.52 -16.29
N GLN A 385 -3.85 7.69 -15.81
CA GLN A 385 -5.29 7.76 -16.06
C GLN A 385 -5.96 8.47 -14.90
N HIS A 386 -6.77 9.48 -15.21
CA HIS A 386 -7.62 10.15 -14.24
C HIS A 386 -8.79 9.22 -13.86
N LEU A 387 -9.01 9.03 -12.56
CA LEU A 387 -10.17 8.29 -12.09
C LEU A 387 -11.45 9.10 -12.32
N PRO A 388 -12.59 8.44 -12.58
CA PRO A 388 -13.88 9.11 -12.78
C PRO A 388 -14.49 9.66 -11.48
N TRP A 389 -13.73 9.68 -10.39
CA TRP A 389 -14.15 10.10 -9.06
C TRP A 389 -13.24 11.23 -8.59
N ASN A 390 -13.83 12.28 -8.04
CA ASN A 390 -13.10 13.23 -7.22
C ASN A 390 -13.19 12.82 -5.73
N LEU A 391 -12.11 12.99 -4.97
CA LEU A 391 -12.09 12.71 -3.53
C LEU A 391 -13.17 13.47 -2.77
N TYR A 392 -13.49 14.69 -3.20
CA TYR A 392 -14.47 15.57 -2.56
C TYR A 392 -15.90 15.33 -3.05
N ASP A 393 -16.10 14.43 -4.00
CA ASP A 393 -17.44 13.93 -4.31
C ASP A 393 -17.85 12.95 -3.20
N GLY A 394 -18.49 13.43 -2.14
CA GLY A 394 -19.00 12.58 -1.05
C GLY A 394 -19.14 13.31 0.29
N PRO A 395 -19.62 12.62 1.35
CA PRO A 395 -19.57 13.15 2.71
C PRO A 395 -18.18 13.73 3.03
N TYR A 396 -18.10 14.88 3.70
CA TYR A 396 -16.88 15.65 4.03
C TYR A 396 -16.19 16.43 2.91
N GLY A 397 -16.55 16.25 1.64
CA GLY A 397 -15.83 16.90 0.53
C GLY A 397 -15.95 18.42 0.46
N ASP A 398 -17.09 18.98 0.90
CA ASP A 398 -17.43 20.40 0.73
C ASP A 398 -17.68 21.17 2.06
N ALA A 399 -17.20 20.66 3.20
CA ALA A 399 -17.43 21.30 4.50
C ALA A 399 -16.17 21.93 5.12
N ALA A 400 -15.43 22.78 4.39
CA ALA A 400 -14.33 23.57 4.97
C ALA A 400 -14.02 24.92 4.28
N THR A 401 -14.96 25.52 3.55
CA THR A 401 -14.84 26.93 3.07
C THR A 401 -15.95 27.84 3.58
N ALA A 402 -16.72 27.41 4.58
CA ALA A 402 -17.63 28.29 5.31
C ALA A 402 -16.85 29.05 6.41
N GLY A 403 -16.17 30.12 5.97
CA GLY A 403 -15.88 31.31 6.78
C GLY A 403 -15.09 31.14 8.07
N CYS A 404 -13.76 31.26 7.99
CA CYS A 404 -13.02 31.87 9.09
C CYS A 404 -13.20 33.40 8.94
N PRO A 405 -13.89 34.11 9.85
CA PRO A 405 -13.93 35.57 9.79
C PRO A 405 -12.54 36.13 10.05
N ALA A 406 -12.21 37.18 9.29
CA ALA A 406 -10.91 37.85 9.23
C ALA A 406 -10.35 38.32 10.57
#